data_AF-A0A9Q3IQQ2-F1
#
_entry.id   AF-A0A9Q3IQQ2-F1
#
_cell.length_a   1.000
_cell.length_b   1.000
_cell.length_c   1.000
_cell.angle_alpha   90.00
_cell.angle_beta   90.00
_cell.angle_gamma   90.00
#
_symmetry.space_group_name_H-M   'P 1'
#
loop_
_entity.id
_entity.type
_entity.pdbx_description
1 polymer ?
#
loop_
_entity_poly.entity_id
_entity_poly.type
_entity_poly.pdbx_seq_one_letter_code
_entity_poly.pdbx_strand_id
1 'polypeptide(L)'
;MEPEFKEGDQVLVSKLNFNNLKRPKKMRDSFGGPFTIIKLKGKNALQVKLTEKCSRKHPVFPVSLVKPYLETEEDKFRSRKKIPPHQK
;
A
#
# COMPACT_ATOMS: atom_id res chain seq x y z
N MET A 1 -9.01 16.69 -5.82
CA MET A 1 -7.76 16.24 -6.46
C MET A 1 -7.74 14.73 -6.40
N GLU A 2 -7.98 14.07 -7.53
CA GLU A 2 -7.64 12.66 -7.66
C GLU A 2 -6.11 12.54 -7.71
N PRO A 3 -5.48 11.58 -7.01
CA PRO A 3 -4.04 11.41 -7.07
C PRO A 3 -3.63 10.96 -8.48
N GLU A 4 -2.86 11.79 -9.17
CA GLU A 4 -2.19 11.41 -10.42
C GLU A 4 -1.01 10.50 -10.10
N PHE A 5 -1.25 9.18 -10.16
CA PHE A 5 -0.21 8.19 -10.01
C PHE A 5 0.74 8.18 -11.21
N LYS A 6 2.04 7.95 -10.98
CA LYS A 6 3.06 7.84 -12.03
C LYS A 6 3.75 6.48 -12.00
N GLU A 7 4.34 6.09 -13.13
CA GLU A 7 5.18 4.89 -13.18
C GLU A 7 6.43 5.11 -12.31
N GLY A 8 6.75 4.14 -11.45
CA GLY A 8 7.83 4.25 -10.46
C GLY A 8 7.38 4.70 -9.06
N ASP A 9 6.17 5.25 -8.91
CA ASP A 9 5.66 5.64 -7.59
C ASP A 9 5.37 4.45 -6.69
N GLN A 10 5.50 4.65 -5.38
CA GLN A 10 5.15 3.64 -4.39
C GLN A 10 3.71 3.81 -3.94
N VAL A 11 2.98 2.71 -3.91
CA VAL A 11 1.57 2.70 -3.53
C VAL A 11 1.22 1.54 -2.62
N LEU A 12 0.18 1.77 -1.82
CA LEU A 12 -0.45 0.78 -0.97
C LEU A 12 -1.71 0.25 -1.66
N VAL A 13 -1.83 -1.06 -1.78
CA VAL A 13 -2.99 -1.73 -2.38
C VAL A 13 -3.91 -2.22 -1.28
N SER A 14 -5.20 -1.89 -1.37
CA SER A 14 -6.20 -2.31 -0.40
C SER A 14 -6.39 -3.82 -0.42
N LYS A 15 -6.37 -4.43 0.76
CA LYS A 15 -6.59 -5.87 0.95
C LYS A 15 -8.06 -6.20 1.28
N LEU A 16 -8.95 -5.22 1.27
CA LEU A 16 -10.35 -5.35 1.74
C LEU A 16 -11.11 -6.49 1.04
N ASN A 17 -10.88 -6.66 -0.27
CA ASN A 17 -11.59 -7.65 -1.10
C ASN A 17 -10.83 -8.97 -1.26
N PHE A 18 -9.70 -9.16 -0.57
CA PHE A 18 -9.01 -10.46 -0.58
C PHE A 18 -9.72 -11.42 0.36
N ASN A 19 -10.70 -12.13 -0.17
CA ASN A 19 -11.50 -13.11 0.57
C ASN A 19 -10.68 -14.34 1.02
N ASN A 20 -9.45 -14.51 0.51
CA ASN A 20 -8.57 -15.66 0.76
C ASN A 20 -7.57 -15.47 1.92
N LEU A 21 -7.75 -14.44 2.75
CA LEU A 21 -6.84 -14.21 3.88
C LEU A 21 -7.36 -14.93 5.13
N LYS A 22 -6.62 -15.95 5.59
CA LYS A 22 -6.87 -16.76 6.81
C LYS A 22 -7.01 -15.98 8.14
N ARG A 23 -7.00 -14.64 8.14
CA ARG A 23 -6.97 -13.81 9.36
C ARG A 23 -8.33 -13.12 9.63
N PRO A 24 -8.72 -12.93 10.90
CA PRO A 24 -9.95 -12.24 11.27
C PRO A 24 -9.96 -10.78 10.80
N LYS A 25 -11.10 -10.33 10.27
CA LYS A 25 -11.29 -9.01 9.63
C LYS A 25 -10.88 -7.81 10.48
N LYS A 26 -10.93 -7.92 11.81
CA LYS A 26 -10.59 -6.85 12.76
C LYS A 26 -9.08 -6.68 13.01
N MET A 27 -8.26 -7.67 12.67
CA MET A 27 -6.81 -7.68 12.97
C MET A 27 -5.93 -7.65 11.72
N ARG A 28 -6.52 -7.45 10.54
CA ARG A 28 -5.80 -7.40 9.26
C ARG A 28 -5.53 -5.96 8.87
N ASP A 29 -4.31 -5.68 8.42
CA ASP A 29 -4.02 -4.40 7.78
C ASP A 29 -4.92 -4.23 6.57
N SER A 30 -5.59 -3.07 6.50
CA SER A 30 -6.49 -2.74 5.40
C SER A 30 -5.75 -2.59 4.07
N PHE A 31 -4.43 -2.37 4.10
CA PHE A 31 -3.57 -2.19 2.94
C PHE A 31 -2.35 -3.12 3.00
N GLY A 32 -1.80 -3.45 1.84
CA GLY A 32 -0.53 -4.17 1.69
C GLY A 32 0.37 -3.42 0.70
N GLY A 33 1.68 -3.67 0.81
CA GLY A 33 2.68 -2.86 0.11
C GLY A 33 3.36 -1.89 1.08
N PRO A 34 4.42 -1.19 0.66
CA PRO A 34 4.51 -0.48 -0.61
C PRO A 34 4.79 -1.37 -1.82
N PHE A 35 4.09 -1.09 -2.92
CA PHE A 35 4.32 -1.69 -4.23
C PHE A 35 4.65 -0.60 -5.24
N THR A 36 5.62 -0.86 -6.11
CA THR A 36 6.00 0.08 -7.16
C THR A 36 5.05 -0.04 -8.34
N ILE A 37 4.56 1.08 -8.85
CA ILE A 37 3.78 1.12 -10.09
C ILE A 37 4.72 0.80 -11.25
N ILE A 38 4.41 -0.29 -11.97
CA ILE A 38 5.12 -0.66 -13.20
C ILE A 38 4.53 0.10 -14.38
N LYS A 39 3.20 0.20 -14.44
CA LYS A 39 2.49 0.75 -15.60
C LYS A 39 1.12 1.29 -15.25
N LEU A 40 0.73 2.42 -15.83
CA LEU A 40 -0.65 2.91 -15.74
C LEU A 40 -1.51 2.26 -16.83
N LYS A 41 -2.61 1.62 -16.42
CA LYS A 41 -3.58 0.97 -17.31
C LYS A 41 -4.80 1.90 -17.44
N GLY A 42 -4.61 2.96 -18.24
CA GLY A 42 -5.60 4.00 -18.44
C GLY A 42 -5.81 4.86 -17.18
N LYS A 43 -6.98 5.49 -17.07
CA LYS A 43 -7.30 6.41 -15.97
C LYS A 43 -7.69 5.70 -14.68
N ASN A 44 -8.26 4.49 -14.79
CA ASN A 44 -8.93 3.83 -13.67
C ASN A 44 -8.15 2.65 -13.08
N ALA A 45 -7.07 2.20 -13.71
CA ALA A 45 -6.31 1.04 -13.26
C ALA A 45 -4.79 1.28 -13.37
N LEU A 46 -4.04 0.64 -12.49
CA LEU A 46 -2.59 0.65 -12.49
C LEU A 46 -2.05 -0.74 -12.21
N GLN A 47 -0.90 -1.03 -12.80
CA GLN A 47 -0.18 -2.28 -12.66
C GLN A 47 0.96 -2.06 -11.68
N VAL A 48 1.03 -2.88 -10.64
CA VAL A 48 2.07 -2.80 -9.61
C VAL A 48 2.96 -4.03 -9.62
N LYS A 49 4.17 -3.87 -9.09
CA LYS A 49 5.12 -4.96 -8.86
C LYS A 49 4.77 -5.66 -7.56
N LEU A 50 4.07 -6.77 -7.65
CA LEU A 50 3.82 -7.64 -6.51
C LEU A 50 5.08 -8.43 -6.15
N THR A 51 5.39 -8.53 -4.86
CA THR A 51 6.46 -9.42 -4.36
C THR A 51 6.06 -10.89 -4.51
N GLU A 52 7.00 -11.83 -4.48
CA GLU A 52 6.75 -13.27 -4.74
C GLU A 52 5.60 -13.86 -3.91
N LYS A 53 5.46 -13.43 -2.64
CA LYS A 53 4.36 -13.82 -1.75
C LYS A 53 2.97 -13.43 -2.27
N CYS A 54 2.90 -12.40 -3.11
CA CYS A 54 1.68 -11.89 -3.75
C CYS A 54 1.68 -12.08 -5.28
N SER A 55 2.71 -12.68 -5.88
CA SER A 55 2.84 -12.84 -7.34
C SER A 55 1.69 -13.65 -7.97
N ARG A 56 1.06 -14.55 -7.19
CA ARG A 56 -0.14 -15.29 -7.59
C ARG A 56 -1.42 -14.44 -7.69
N LYS A 57 -1.40 -13.19 -7.24
CA LYS A 57 -2.55 -12.27 -7.30
C LYS A 57 -2.45 -11.41 -8.56
N HIS A 58 -3.58 -10.90 -9.02
CA HIS A 58 -3.61 -10.02 -10.18
C HIS A 58 -2.76 -8.77 -9.92
N PRO A 59 -1.78 -8.42 -10.78
CA PRO A 59 -0.90 -7.27 -10.57
C PRO A 59 -1.57 -5.93 -10.94
N VAL A 60 -2.75 -5.96 -11.56
CA VAL A 60 -3.49 -4.75 -11.95
C VAL A 60 -4.59 -4.49 -10.92
N PHE A 61 -4.62 -3.25 -10.40
CA PHE A 61 -5.58 -2.80 -9.40
C PHE A 61 -6.26 -1.51 -9.86
N PRO A 62 -7.54 -1.31 -9.53
CA PRO A 62 -8.21 -0.05 -9.78
C PRO A 62 -7.67 1.05 -8.85
N VAL A 63 -7.57 2.28 -9.35
CA VAL A 63 -7.04 3.45 -8.60
C VAL A 63 -7.78 3.71 -7.29
N SER A 64 -9.08 3.37 -7.23
CA SER A 64 -9.90 3.51 -6.02
C SER A 64 -9.46 2.59 -4.87
N LEU A 65 -8.83 1.46 -5.19
CA LEU A 65 -8.28 0.52 -4.21
C LEU A 65 -6.80 0.77 -3.91
N VAL A 66 -6.23 1.84 -4.45
CA VAL A 66 -4.81 2.17 -4.32
C VAL A 66 -4.67 3.48 -3.56
N LYS A 67 -3.67 3.57 -2.68
CA LYS A 67 -3.30 4.80 -1.99
C LYS A 67 -1.84 5.14 -2.27
N PRO A 68 -1.49 6.43 -2.44
CA PRO A 68 -0.09 6.83 -2.48
C PRO A 68 0.59 6.42 -1.16
N TYR A 69 1.78 5.82 -1.26
CA TYR A 69 2.60 5.52 -0.10
C TYR A 69 3.26 6.81 0.36
N LEU A 70 2.85 7.30 1.53
CA LEU A 70 3.54 8.39 2.20
C LEU A 70 4.61 7.75 3.06
N GLU A 71 5.87 7.86 2.62
CA GLU A 71 6.98 7.59 3.50
C GLU A 71 6.83 8.49 4.73
N THR A 72 7.10 7.95 5.91
CA THR A 72 7.02 8.74 7.14
C THR A 72 8.14 9.77 7.07
N GLU A 73 7.83 10.95 6.54
CA GLU A 73 8.76 12.07 6.54
C GLU A 73 9.04 12.40 8.01
N GLU A 74 10.21 11.96 8.48
CA GLU A 74 10.65 12.12 9.87
C GLU A 74 10.61 13.60 10.27
N ASP A 75 10.78 14.50 9.29
CA ASP A 75 10.71 15.94 9.45
C ASP A 75 9.29 16.44 9.82
N LYS A 76 8.24 15.91 9.19
CA LYS A 76 6.83 16.26 9.50
C LYS A 76 6.38 15.74 10.86
N PHE A 77 7.04 14.70 11.38
CA PHE A 77 6.77 14.12 12.69
C PHE A 77 7.89 14.36 13.68
N ARG A 78 8.67 15.46 13.57
CA ARG A 78 9.69 15.84 14.58
C ARG A 78 9.16 15.82 16.03
N SER A 79 7.86 16.07 16.21
CA SER A 79 7.20 16.05 17.53
C SER A 79 6.78 14.64 18.01
N ARG A 80 6.87 13.58 17.20
CA ARG A 80 6.73 12.20 17.68
C ARG A 80 7.96 11.86 18.52
N LYS A 81 7.86 12.03 19.84
CA LYS A 81 8.79 11.38 20.77
C LYS A 81 8.75 9.88 20.49
N LYS A 82 9.85 9.31 19.98
CA LYS A 82 10.02 7.85 19.93
C LYS A 82 9.94 7.38 21.37
N ILE A 83 8.84 6.74 21.74
CA ILE A 83 8.66 6.19 23.09
C ILE A 83 9.79 5.17 23.25
N PRO A 84 10.70 5.32 24.22
CA PRO A 84 11.77 4.35 24.42
C PRO A 84 11.14 2.97 24.66
N PRO A 85 11.73 1.89 24.12
CA PRO A 85 11.24 0.55 24.39
C PRO A 85 11.20 0.35 25.90
N HIS A 86 10.02 -0.02 26.40
CA HIS A 86 9.79 -0.29 27.81
C HIS A 86 10.71 -1.47 28.21
N GLN A 87 11.87 -1.18 28.79
CA GLN A 87 12.70 -2.18 29.44
C GLN A 87 11.88 -2.71 30.62
N LYS A 88 11.60 -4.00 30.59
CA LYS A 88 10.98 -4.75 31.67
C LYS A 88 12.07 -5.39 32.53
#